data_AF-A0A2D0IZT7-F1
#
_entry.id   AF-A0A2D0IZT7-F1
#
_cell.length_a   1.000
_cell.length_b   1.000
_cell.length_c   1.000
_cell.angle_alpha   90.00
_cell.angle_beta   90.00
_cell.angle_gamma   90.00
#
_symmetry.space_group_name_H-M   'P 1'
#
loop_
_entity.id
_entity.type
_entity.pdbx_description
1 polymer ?
#
loop_
_entity_poly.entity_id
_entity_poly.type
_entity_poly.pdbx_seq_one_letter_code
_entity_poly.pdbx_strand_id
1 'polypeptide(L)'
;MFKLIVTTTNQQTGETKKETVRYRYKTLRGAENAANNIRRASIPDGESVTVEIIREQEHKQPVSLEQAMFRAGLATSLFYVILEKASTECSVDLNNLIALACDINQEVYRSLFAVVYRE
;
A
#
# COMPACT_ATOMS: atom_id res chain seq x y z
N MET A 1 -4.37 5.09 -1.21
CA MET A 1 -5.45 6.09 -1.44
C MET A 1 -6.81 5.37 -1.45
N PHE A 2 -7.92 6.09 -1.48
CA PHE A 2 -9.27 5.50 -1.54
C PHE A 2 -10.01 6.07 -2.75
N LYS A 3 -10.79 5.23 -3.44
CA LYS A 3 -11.71 5.63 -4.52
C LYS A 3 -13.13 5.21 -4.15
N LEU A 4 -14.11 5.91 -4.72
CA LEU A 4 -15.52 5.59 -4.57
C LEU A 4 -16.04 5.00 -5.88
N ILE A 5 -16.76 3.89 -5.81
CA ILE A 5 -17.56 3.38 -6.93
C ILE A 5 -19.02 3.59 -6.57
N VAL A 6 -19.74 4.29 -7.44
CA VAL A 6 -21.17 4.55 -7.30
C VAL A 6 -21.91 3.60 -8.23
N THR A 7 -22.88 2.86 -7.68
CA THR A 7 -23.80 2.05 -8.46
C THR A 7 -25.19 2.65 -8.35
N THR A 8 -25.74 3.11 -9.46
CA THR A 8 -27.13 3.55 -9.58
C THR A 8 -27.96 2.43 -10.17
N THR A 9 -29.09 2.09 -9.54
CA THR A 9 -30.01 1.05 -9.99
C THR A 9 -31.37 1.66 -10.23
N ASN A 10 -31.89 1.56 -11.46
CA ASN A 10 -33.26 1.89 -11.79
C ASN A 10 -34.17 0.76 -11.30
N GLN A 11 -35.11 1.05 -10.39
CA GLN A 11 -35.99 0.07 -9.78
C GLN A 11 -37.11 -0.41 -10.71
N GLN A 12 -37.44 0.36 -11.75
CA GLN A 12 -38.48 -0.01 -12.71
C GLN A 12 -37.95 -0.95 -13.79
N THR A 13 -36.71 -0.75 -14.25
CA THR A 13 -36.09 -1.55 -15.32
C THR A 13 -35.10 -2.59 -14.80
N GLY A 14 -34.64 -2.45 -13.55
CA GLY A 14 -33.55 -3.25 -12.98
C GLY A 14 -32.16 -2.89 -13.52
N GLU A 15 -32.05 -1.87 -14.36
CA GLU A 15 -30.79 -1.48 -14.99
C GLU A 15 -29.82 -0.88 -13.98
N THR A 16 -28.58 -1.35 -13.99
CA THR A 16 -27.52 -0.89 -13.09
C THR A 16 -26.43 -0.17 -13.85
N LYS A 17 -26.05 1.02 -13.39
CA LYS A 17 -24.91 1.79 -13.90
C LYS A 17 -23.84 1.91 -12.82
N LYS A 18 -22.61 1.51 -13.13
CA LYS A 18 -21.45 1.63 -12.22
C LYS A 18 -20.48 2.69 -12.73
N GLU A 19 -20.14 3.64 -11.88
CA GLU A 19 -19.19 4.71 -12.19
C GLU A 19 -18.15 4.87 -11.10
N THR A 20 -16.89 5.09 -11.48
CA THR A 20 -15.84 5.47 -10.53
C THR A 20 -15.84 6.98 -10.37
N VAL A 21 -15.97 7.46 -9.13
CA VAL A 21 -15.91 8.90 -8.82
C VAL A 21 -14.51 9.42 -9.16
N ARG A 22 -14.45 10.57 -9.83
CA ARG A 22 -13.21 11.18 -10.29
C ARG A 22 -12.19 11.44 -9.17
N TYR A 23 -12.68 11.76 -7.97
CA TYR A 23 -11.83 12.13 -6.84
C TYR A 23 -11.28 10.93 -6.07
N ARG A 24 -10.00 11.04 -5.70
CA ARG A 24 -9.29 10.11 -4.81
C ARG A 24 -9.17 10.74 -3.43
N TYR A 25 -9.33 9.94 -2.39
CA TYR A 25 -9.26 10.39 -1.01
C TYR A 25 -8.00 9.81 -0.34
N LYS A 26 -7.26 10.65 0.39
CA LYS A 26 -6.05 10.21 1.10
C LYS A 26 -6.37 9.34 2.32
N THR A 27 -7.48 9.61 2.99
CA THR A 27 -7.90 8.96 4.23
C THR A 27 -9.24 8.25 4.05
N LEU A 28 -9.45 7.18 4.85
CA LEU A 28 -10.74 6.46 4.87
C LEU A 28 -11.88 7.39 5.29
N ARG A 29 -11.68 8.15 6.37
CA ARG A 29 -12.66 9.13 6.88
C ARG A 29 -13.08 10.15 5.82
N GLY A 30 -12.13 10.63 5.01
CA GLY A 30 -12.45 11.54 3.90
C GLY A 30 -13.31 10.89 2.83
N ALA A 31 -13.03 9.62 2.51
CA ALA A 31 -13.84 8.84 1.57
C ALA A 31 -15.24 8.54 2.12
N GLU A 32 -15.36 8.21 3.40
CA GLU A 32 -16.65 7.98 4.08
C GLU A 32 -17.53 9.23 4.10
N ASN A 33 -16.95 10.39 4.41
CA ASN A 33 -17.66 11.66 4.37
C ASN A 33 -18.20 11.95 2.96
N ALA A 34 -17.39 11.74 1.93
CA ALA A 34 -17.82 11.91 0.56
C ALA A 34 -18.90 10.90 0.13
N ALA A 35 -18.76 9.62 0.52
CA ALA A 35 -19.76 8.60 0.27
C ALA A 35 -21.10 8.96 0.92
N ASN A 36 -21.09 9.47 2.15
CA ASN A 36 -22.30 9.91 2.85
C ASN A 36 -22.95 11.13 2.18
N ASN A 37 -22.15 12.07 1.65
CA ASN A 37 -22.69 13.20 0.88
C ASN A 37 -23.38 12.74 -0.41
N ILE A 38 -22.80 11.76 -1.12
CA ILE A 38 -23.42 11.18 -2.33
C ILE A 38 -24.74 10.47 -1.98
N ARG A 39 -24.75 9.67 -0.91
CA ARG A 39 -25.97 8.98 -0.44
C ARG A 39 -27.10 9.93 -0.02
N ARG A 40 -26.76 11.16 0.38
CA ARG A 40 -27.71 12.21 0.78
C ARG A 40 -28.11 13.14 -0.35
N ALA A 41 -27.48 13.04 -1.52
CA ALA A 41 -27.88 13.83 -2.67
C ALA A 41 -29.27 13.38 -3.14
N SER A 42 -30.03 14.29 -3.76
CA SER A 42 -31.33 13.95 -4.33
C SER A 42 -31.16 12.88 -5.42
N ILE A 43 -31.80 11.73 -5.21
CA ILE A 43 -31.85 10.63 -6.17
C ILE A 43 -33.14 10.79 -6.99
N PRO A 44 -33.11 10.66 -8.33
CA PRO A 44 -34.31 10.68 -9.14
C PRO A 44 -35.33 9.62 -8.69
N ASP A 45 -36.62 9.91 -8.84
CA ASP A 45 -37.67 8.98 -8.47
C ASP A 45 -37.51 7.64 -9.19
N GLY A 46 -37.54 6.55 -8.43
CA GLY A 46 -37.37 5.19 -8.96
C GLY A 46 -35.93 4.73 -9.11
N GLU A 47 -34.93 5.50 -8.67
CA GLU A 47 -33.54 5.07 -8.61
C GLU A 47 -33.07 4.79 -7.16
N SER A 48 -32.06 3.95 -7.03
CA SER A 48 -31.33 3.74 -5.77
C SER A 48 -29.83 3.82 -6.00
N VAL A 49 -29.10 4.43 -5.06
CA VAL A 49 -27.67 4.66 -5.16
C VAL A 49 -26.95 3.92 -4.05
N THR A 50 -25.95 3.11 -4.42
CA THR A 50 -25.01 2.50 -3.48
C THR A 50 -23.61 3.02 -3.75
N VAL A 51 -22.81 3.15 -2.69
CA VAL A 51 -21.43 3.66 -2.78
C VAL A 51 -20.50 2.69 -2.09
N GLU A 52 -19.56 2.14 -2.86
CA GLU A 52 -18.48 1.27 -2.39
C GLU A 52 -17.20 2.11 -2.22
N ILE A 53 -16.54 1.95 -1.07
CA ILE A 53 -15.23 2.58 -0.81
C ILE A 53 -14.15 1.53 -1.04
N ILE A 54 -13.31 1.75 -2.05
CA ILE A 54 -12.21 0.85 -2.37
C ILE A 54 -10.90 1.48 -1.93
N ARG A 55 -10.16 0.78 -1.07
CA ARG A 55 -8.76 1.13 -0.81
C ARG A 55 -7.96 0.81 -2.07
N GLU A 56 -7.50 1.84 -2.74
CA GLU A 56 -6.45 1.70 -3.72
C GLU A 56 -5.13 1.51 -2.97
N GLN A 57 -4.72 0.25 -2.87
CA GLN A 57 -3.30 -0.03 -2.77
C GLN A 57 -2.70 0.48 -4.06
N GLU A 58 -1.83 1.49 -3.98
CA GLU A 58 -0.91 1.72 -5.08
C GLU A 58 -0.11 0.43 -5.19
N HIS A 59 -0.45 -0.42 -6.16
CA HIS A 59 0.48 -1.41 -6.65
C HIS A 59 1.63 -0.59 -7.22
N LYS A 60 2.61 -0.27 -6.37
CA LYS A 60 3.96 -0.03 -6.88
C LYS A 60 4.26 -1.25 -7.74
N GLN A 61 4.57 -0.99 -9.00
CA GLN A 61 5.00 -2.04 -9.90
C GLN A 61 6.01 -2.89 -9.15
N PRO A 62 5.83 -4.23 -9.11
CA PRO A 62 6.78 -5.10 -8.44
C PRO A 62 8.17 -4.74 -8.94
N VAL A 63 9.10 -4.53 -8.01
CA VAL A 63 10.49 -4.34 -8.40
C VAL A 63 10.97 -5.61 -9.11
N SER A 64 11.81 -5.46 -10.13
CA SER A 64 12.42 -6.63 -10.76
C SER A 64 13.30 -7.37 -9.74
N LEU A 65 13.52 -8.68 -9.95
CA LEU A 65 14.39 -9.47 -9.08
C LEU A 65 15.81 -8.86 -8.98
N GLU A 66 16.34 -8.36 -10.09
CA GLU A 66 17.63 -7.65 -10.13
C GLU A 66 17.61 -6.36 -9.28
N GLN A 67 16.53 -5.57 -9.36
CA GLN A 67 16.39 -4.37 -8.53
C GLN A 67 16.23 -4.71 -7.06
N ALA A 68 15.50 -5.78 -6.73
CA ALA A 68 15.37 -6.26 -5.36
C ALA A 68 16.73 -6.70 -4.80
N MET A 69 17.49 -7.47 -5.59
CA MET A 69 18.83 -7.93 -5.25
C MET A 69 19.80 -6.77 -5.02
N PHE A 70 19.83 -5.81 -5.94
CA PHE A 70 20.64 -4.61 -5.82
C PHE A 70 20.30 -3.81 -4.55
N ARG A 71 19.00 -3.60 -4.27
CA ARG A 71 18.55 -2.87 -3.07
C ARG A 71 18.89 -3.61 -1.77
N ALA A 72 18.72 -4.93 -1.73
CA ALA A 72 19.09 -5.74 -0.58
C ALA A 72 20.61 -5.67 -0.32
N GLY A 73 21.43 -5.69 -1.38
CA GLY A 73 22.87 -5.49 -1.27
C GLY A 73 23.26 -4.10 -0.79
N LEU A 74 22.60 -3.05 -1.28
CA LEU A 74 22.79 -1.68 -0.76
C LEU A 74 22.43 -1.59 0.72
N ALA A 75 21.34 -2.24 1.14
CA ALA A 75 20.94 -2.28 2.54
C ALA A 75 21.99 -2.99 3.41
N THR A 76 22.58 -4.10 2.94
CA THR A 76 23.69 -4.78 3.63
C THR A 76 24.87 -3.83 3.86
N SER A 77 25.31 -3.11 2.82
CA SER A 77 26.39 -2.12 2.95
C SER A 77 26.04 -0.98 3.89
N LEU A 78 24.78 -0.52 3.87
CA LEU A 78 24.31 0.53 4.76
C LEU A 78 24.26 0.07 6.22
N PHE A 79 23.75 -1.15 6.50
CA PHE A 79 23.71 -1.70 7.85
C PHE A 79 25.09 -1.82 8.46
N TYR A 80 26.13 -2.15 7.67
CA TYR A 80 27.50 -2.17 8.15
C TYR A 80 27.93 -0.81 8.72
N VAL A 81 27.71 0.27 7.97
CA VAL A 81 28.04 1.64 8.39
C VAL A 81 27.18 2.07 9.60
N ILE A 82 25.90 1.70 9.61
CA ILE A 82 25.01 2.01 10.74
C ILE A 82 25.48 1.30 12.00
N LEU A 83 25.80 0.00 11.93
CA LEU A 83 26.26 -0.78 13.09
C LEU A 83 27.58 -0.24 13.66
N GLU A 84 28.52 0.13 12.78
CA GLU A 84 29.77 0.76 13.20
C GLU A 84 29.51 2.03 14.03
N LYS A 85 28.66 2.93 13.53
CA LYS A 85 28.31 4.16 14.23
C LYS A 85 27.51 3.90 15.50
N ALA A 86 26.48 3.06 15.41
CA ALA A 86 25.55 2.79 16.49
C ALA A 86 26.24 2.12 17.70
N SER A 87 27.28 1.33 17.47
CA SER A 87 28.08 0.69 18.53
C SER A 87 28.64 1.67 19.57
N THR A 88 28.84 2.94 19.18
CA THR A 88 29.36 4.02 20.05
C THR A 88 28.34 5.11 20.36
N GLU A 89 27.34 5.30 19.51
CA GLU A 89 26.39 6.42 19.58
C GLU A 89 25.01 6.03 20.15
N CYS A 90 24.64 4.74 20.16
CA CYS A 90 23.29 4.28 20.49
C CYS A 90 23.21 3.46 21.78
N SER A 91 22.01 3.40 22.37
CA SER A 91 21.75 2.50 23.50
C SER A 91 21.83 1.02 23.09
N VAL A 92 22.06 0.15 24.06
CA VAL A 92 22.13 -1.30 23.83
C VAL A 92 20.86 -1.84 23.17
N ASP A 93 19.68 -1.40 23.63
CA ASP A 93 18.40 -1.84 23.06
C ASP A 93 18.25 -1.40 21.61
N LEU A 94 18.64 -0.17 21.28
CA LEU A 94 18.58 0.31 19.89
C LEU A 94 19.59 -0.42 19.00
N ASN A 95 20.79 -0.70 19.51
CA ASN A 95 21.80 -1.50 18.82
C ASN A 95 21.28 -2.91 18.53
N ASN A 96 20.60 -3.54 19.47
CA ASN A 96 20.00 -4.86 19.28
C ASN A 96 18.90 -4.84 18.20
N LEU A 97 18.06 -3.79 18.16
CA LEU A 97 17.05 -3.63 17.12
C LEU A 97 17.66 -3.40 15.73
N ILE A 98 18.75 -2.64 15.64
CA ILE A 98 19.49 -2.43 14.39
C ILE A 98 20.12 -3.75 13.91
N ALA A 99 20.73 -4.52 14.82
CA ALA A 99 21.28 -5.83 14.50
C ALA A 99 20.20 -6.78 13.96
N LEU A 100 19.03 -6.82 14.61
CA LEU A 100 17.90 -7.63 14.14
C LEU A 100 17.44 -7.21 12.73
N ALA A 101 17.39 -5.90 12.45
CA ALA A 101 17.06 -5.41 11.10
C ALA A 101 18.10 -5.83 10.05
N CYS A 102 19.39 -5.85 10.42
CA CYS A 102 20.46 -6.34 9.59
C CYS A 102 20.31 -7.84 9.28
N ASP A 103 20.00 -8.66 10.30
CA ASP A 103 19.79 -10.10 10.15
C ASP A 103 18.63 -10.40 9.18
N ILE A 104 17.50 -9.69 9.33
CA ILE A 104 16.36 -9.81 8.42
C ILE A 104 16.76 -9.47 6.98
N ASN A 105 17.49 -8.38 6.78
CA ASN A 105 17.96 -8.01 5.44
C ASN A 105 18.91 -9.08 4.86
N GLN A 106 19.76 -9.68 5.69
CA GLN A 106 20.69 -10.71 5.26
C GLN A 106 19.97 -12.00 4.82
N GLU A 107 18.91 -12.40 5.53
CA GLU A 107 18.05 -13.52 5.13
C GLU A 107 17.35 -13.25 3.79
N VAL A 108 16.80 -12.05 3.62
CA VAL A 108 16.19 -11.60 2.36
C VAL A 108 17.22 -11.59 1.23
N TYR A 109 18.41 -11.02 1.47
CA TYR A 109 19.49 -10.97 0.49
C TYR A 109 19.91 -12.37 0.03
N ARG A 110 20.11 -13.31 0.96
CA ARG A 110 20.46 -14.70 0.63
C ARG A 110 19.37 -15.40 -0.18
N SER A 111 18.11 -15.21 0.23
CA SER A 111 16.96 -15.75 -0.49
C SER A 111 16.86 -15.20 -1.91
N LEU A 112 17.07 -13.90 -2.09
CA LEU A 112 17.11 -13.26 -3.39
C LEU A 112 18.30 -13.73 -4.23
N PHE A 113 19.48 -13.86 -3.61
CA PHE A 113 20.69 -14.33 -4.29
C PHE A 113 20.48 -15.71 -4.91
N ALA A 114 19.95 -16.67 -4.15
CA ALA A 114 19.67 -18.02 -4.63
C ALA A 114 18.72 -18.02 -5.85
N VAL A 115 17.67 -17.19 -5.82
CA VAL A 115 16.69 -17.08 -6.89
C VAL A 115 17.26 -16.37 -8.13
N VAL A 116 18.04 -15.31 -7.94
CA VAL A 116 18.59 -14.50 -9.04
C VAL A 116 19.71 -15.23 -9.77
N TYR A 117 20.58 -15.92 -9.04
CA TYR A 117 21.77 -16.56 -9.60
C TYR A 117 21.63 -18.07 -9.85
N ARG A 118 20.44 -18.65 -9.58
CA ARG A 118 20.09 -20.07 -9.81
C ARG A 118 21.12 -21.05 -9.22
N GLU A 119 21.20 -21.07 -7.89
CA GLU A 119 21.79 -22.20 -7.16
C GLU A 119 20.77 -23.33 -6.96
#